data_AF-A0A963INQ6-F1
#
_entry.id   AF-A0A963INQ6-F1
#
_cell.length_a   1.000
_cell.length_b   1.000
_cell.length_c   1.000
_cell.angle_alpha   90.00
_cell.angle_beta   90.00
_cell.angle_gamma   90.00
#
_symmetry.space_group_name_H-M   'P 1'
#
loop_
_entity.id
_entity.type
_entity.pdbx_description
1 polymer ?
#
loop_
_entity_poly.entity_id
_entity_poly.type
_entity_poly.pdbx_seq_one_letter_code
_entity_poly.pdbx_strand_id
1 'polypeptide(L)'
;MFKTILRWLGFVAPPARSMRAPRQLDELAPLRSAPEPEAAANPQRALSFVCRQEILDRREQIAGYQFSLTRDLQSPLLEKSARLRKVHDDTLLHSLSPLAASSMLGERFALVRLSAASLSNPRLTALANRNVVIMLTAATAVEADLAALRVTLQRLQDVGVKHGWSIERPFPGLREFLAKATLVEIDTTAFDGMQLKEMCSDLPAARARPALLASQIQSVDDFSHCYHSGFDYFSGPFVCSHQNWHPPKSEVNRLLVFEVLNMIRSGSEFGIVANRLRNDPILTFKLLRYINSPGIGMLKRIDKVL
;
A
#
# COMPACT_ATOMS: atom_id res chain seq x y z
N MET A 1 -21.72 13.73 34.10
CA MET A 1 -22.64 14.26 33.06
C MET A 1 -22.24 15.64 32.53
N PHE A 2 -21.94 16.62 33.39
CA PHE A 2 -21.60 18.00 32.96
C PHE A 2 -20.32 18.12 32.09
N LYS A 3 -19.28 17.30 32.34
CA LYS A 3 -18.03 17.30 31.55
C LYS A 3 -18.20 16.79 30.10
N THR A 4 -19.22 15.97 29.84
CA THR A 4 -19.46 15.40 28.50
C THR A 4 -20.11 16.44 27.57
N ILE A 5 -20.95 17.31 28.13
CA ILE A 5 -21.65 18.38 27.41
C ILE A 5 -20.69 19.52 27.05
N LEU A 6 -19.79 19.89 27.96
CA LEU A 6 -18.74 20.89 27.72
C LEU A 6 -17.72 20.47 26.63
N ARG A 7 -17.53 19.15 26.45
CA ARG A 7 -16.64 18.59 25.41
C ARG A 7 -17.28 18.59 24.01
N TRP A 8 -18.61 18.60 23.94
CA TRP A 8 -19.35 18.74 22.67
C TRP A 8 -19.45 20.21 22.22
N LEU A 9 -19.43 21.15 23.18
CA LEU A 9 -19.48 22.60 22.95
C LEU A 9 -18.11 23.27 22.69
N GLY A 10 -17.02 22.50 22.57
CA GLY A 10 -15.71 23.04 22.16
C GLY A 10 -14.91 23.79 23.24
N PHE A 11 -15.33 23.77 24.51
CA PHE A 11 -14.65 24.49 25.60
C PHE A 11 -13.54 23.70 26.32
N VAL A 12 -13.25 22.47 25.89
CA VAL A 12 -12.16 21.65 26.43
C VAL A 12 -11.19 21.31 25.31
N ALA A 13 -9.98 21.87 25.39
CA ALA A 13 -8.89 21.51 24.49
C ALA A 13 -8.67 19.99 24.53
N PRO A 14 -8.49 19.31 23.38
CA PRO A 14 -8.21 17.88 23.37
C PRO A 14 -6.94 17.60 24.20
N PRO A 15 -6.86 16.45 24.90
CA PRO A 15 -5.66 16.10 25.67
C PRO A 15 -4.46 16.13 24.73
N ALA A 16 -3.40 16.85 25.13
CA ALA A 16 -2.18 16.97 24.35
C ALA A 16 -1.68 15.56 23.96
N ARG A 17 -1.72 15.24 22.66
CA ARG A 17 -1.08 14.04 22.13
C ARG A 17 0.39 14.07 22.56
N SER A 18 0.83 13.04 23.29
CA SER A 18 2.23 12.89 23.69
C SER A 18 3.13 12.97 22.46
N MET A 19 3.89 14.05 22.32
CA MET A 19 4.85 14.25 21.22
C MET A 19 6.07 13.31 21.31
N ARG A 20 6.19 12.50 22.38
CA ARG A 20 7.30 11.55 22.54
C ARG A 20 7.20 10.34 21.61
N ALA A 21 6.01 9.76 21.46
CA ALA A 21 5.83 8.57 20.63
C ALA A 21 6.11 8.82 19.13
N PRO A 22 5.67 9.93 18.51
CA PRO A 22 6.03 10.26 17.13
C PRO A 22 7.54 10.44 16.93
N ARG A 23 8.22 11.13 17.86
CA ARG A 23 9.67 11.36 17.78
C ARG A 23 10.49 10.08 17.90
N GLN A 24 10.12 9.20 18.83
CA GLN A 24 10.76 7.88 18.98
C GLN A 24 10.59 7.01 17.72
N LEU A 25 9.42 7.11 17.07
CA LEU A 25 9.17 6.38 15.83
C LEU A 25 9.98 6.94 14.66
N ASP A 26 10.18 8.26 14.60
CA ASP A 26 11.06 8.91 13.60
C ASP A 26 12.54 8.55 13.79
N GLU A 27 13.01 8.39 15.03
CA GLU A 27 14.39 7.96 15.33
C GLU A 27 14.62 6.49 14.97
N LEU A 28 13.64 5.63 15.25
CA LEU A 28 13.74 4.19 14.99
C LEU A 28 13.55 3.84 13.51
N ALA A 29 12.57 4.47 12.86
CA ALA A 29 12.14 4.15 11.50
C ALA A 29 11.68 5.43 10.77
N PRO A 30 12.62 6.20 10.19
CA PRO A 30 12.29 7.41 9.44
C PRO A 30 11.39 7.13 8.23
N LEU A 31 10.62 8.15 7.83
CA LEU A 31 9.82 8.10 6.60
C LEU A 31 10.73 7.93 5.39
N ARG A 32 10.40 6.99 4.51
CA ARG A 32 11.17 6.73 3.27
C ARG A 32 11.20 7.92 2.31
N SER A 33 10.20 8.79 2.37
CA SER A 33 10.10 10.03 1.57
C SER A 33 10.75 11.24 2.23
N ALA A 34 11.25 11.12 3.48
CA ALA A 34 11.97 12.23 4.10
C ALA A 34 13.23 12.53 3.28
N PRO A 35 13.53 13.81 3.01
CA PRO A 35 14.82 14.19 2.42
C PRO A 35 15.93 13.61 3.31
N GLU A 36 16.95 13.01 2.70
CA GLU A 36 18.14 12.58 3.44
C GLU A 36 18.62 13.78 4.24
N PRO A 37 18.67 13.70 5.58
CA PRO A 37 19.25 14.78 6.34
C PRO A 37 20.71 14.88 5.89
N GLU A 38 21.14 16.09 5.53
CA GLU A 38 22.56 16.39 5.36
C GLU A 38 23.31 15.75 6.52
N ALA A 39 24.19 14.79 6.19
CA ALA A 39 24.86 13.90 7.13
C ALA A 39 25.70 14.63 8.20
N ALA A 40 25.76 15.98 8.16
CA ALA A 40 26.54 16.83 9.03
C ALA A 40 25.84 17.29 10.33
N ALA A 41 24.52 17.13 10.48
CA ALA A 41 23.80 17.84 11.56
C ALA A 41 23.63 17.08 12.89
N ASN A 42 23.82 15.75 12.98
CA ASN A 42 23.74 15.06 14.26
C ASN A 42 24.40 13.65 14.28
N PRO A 43 25.61 13.47 14.86
CA PRO A 43 26.31 12.19 14.90
C PRO A 43 25.69 11.14 15.86
N GLN A 44 24.64 11.51 16.61
CA GLN A 44 23.94 10.61 17.55
C GLN A 44 22.65 10.01 17.00
N ARG A 45 22.23 10.34 15.76
CA ARG A 45 21.12 9.62 15.13
C ARG A 45 21.65 8.25 14.69
N ALA A 46 21.36 7.23 15.48
CA ALA A 46 21.68 5.84 15.14
C ALA A 46 21.30 5.58 13.68
N LEU A 47 22.19 4.98 12.90
CA LEU A 47 21.91 4.52 11.55
C LEU A 47 20.67 3.62 11.60
N SER A 48 19.51 4.18 11.28
CA SER A 48 18.25 3.45 11.32
C SER A 48 18.22 2.52 10.12
N PHE A 49 18.45 1.23 10.35
CA PHE A 49 18.40 0.20 9.30
C PHE A 49 16.98 -0.05 8.77
N VAL A 50 15.97 0.51 9.43
CA VAL A 50 14.56 0.40 9.09
C VAL A 50 14.05 1.75 8.61
N CYS A 51 13.21 1.74 7.59
CA CYS A 51 12.41 2.88 7.17
C CYS A 51 10.92 2.51 7.17
N ARG A 52 10.06 3.52 7.16
CA ARG A 52 8.61 3.35 7.09
C ARG A 52 7.98 4.10 5.94
N GLN A 53 6.88 3.58 5.43
CA GLN A 53 6.02 4.22 4.42
C GLN A 53 4.61 4.37 4.98
N GLU A 54 3.95 5.47 4.66
CA GLU A 54 2.60 5.77 5.13
C GLU A 54 1.55 4.98 4.35
N ILE A 55 0.49 4.61 5.07
CA ILE A 55 -0.71 4.00 4.52
C ILE A 55 -1.89 4.86 4.95
N LEU A 56 -2.68 5.31 3.98
CA LEU A 56 -3.86 6.14 4.23
C LEU A 56 -5.13 5.28 4.28
N ASP A 57 -6.12 5.70 5.06
CA ASP A 57 -7.49 5.22 4.97
C ASP A 57 -8.32 6.00 3.93
N ARG A 58 -9.59 5.62 3.79
CA ARG A 58 -10.60 6.31 2.97
C ARG A 58 -10.89 7.76 3.39
N ARG A 59 -10.41 8.22 4.55
CA ARG A 59 -10.52 9.62 5.01
C ARG A 59 -9.22 10.39 4.77
N GLU A 60 -8.30 9.82 4.01
CA GLU A 60 -6.99 10.39 3.70
C GLU A 60 -6.17 10.64 4.98
N GLN A 61 -6.45 9.90 6.05
CA GLN A 61 -5.70 9.94 7.29
C GLN A 61 -4.73 8.76 7.34
N ILE A 62 -3.55 8.99 7.91
CA ILE A 62 -2.57 7.91 8.10
C ILE A 62 -3.15 6.86 9.05
N ALA A 63 -3.51 5.71 8.51
CA ALA A 63 -4.07 4.58 9.24
C ALA A 63 -3.00 3.61 9.73
N GLY A 64 -1.87 3.56 9.02
CA GLY A 64 -0.80 2.64 9.33
C GLY A 64 0.53 3.00 8.67
N TYR A 65 1.51 2.15 8.94
CA TYR A 65 2.84 2.23 8.35
C TYR A 65 3.27 0.87 7.83
N GLN A 66 3.93 0.84 6.69
CA GLN A 66 4.69 -0.33 6.24
C GLN A 66 6.15 -0.16 6.61
N PHE A 67 6.73 -1.16 7.26
CA PHE A 67 8.15 -1.17 7.64
C PHE A 67 8.96 -2.02 6.69
N SER A 68 10.15 -1.54 6.33
CA SER A 68 11.12 -2.24 5.50
C SER A 68 12.53 -1.87 5.91
N LEU A 69 13.53 -2.68 5.55
CA LEU A 69 14.92 -2.23 5.65
C LEU A 69 15.19 -1.11 4.65
N THR A 70 16.17 -0.25 4.93
CA THR A 70 16.59 0.84 4.05
C THR A 70 17.06 0.33 2.68
N ARG A 71 17.02 1.20 1.67
CA ARG A 71 17.33 0.84 0.26
C ARG A 71 18.70 0.19 0.09
N ASP A 72 19.69 0.61 0.89
CA ASP A 72 21.06 0.07 0.83
C ASP A 72 21.13 -1.42 1.21
N LEU A 73 20.12 -1.92 1.92
CA LEU A 73 20.00 -3.32 2.32
C LEU A 73 19.01 -4.11 1.44
N GLN A 74 18.34 -3.46 0.49
CA GLN A 74 17.43 -4.09 -0.47
C GLN A 74 18.21 -4.49 -1.73
N SER A 75 18.78 -5.70 -1.72
CA SER A 75 19.51 -6.25 -2.88
C SER A 75 18.59 -6.99 -3.85
N PRO A 76 18.77 -6.88 -5.18
CA PRO A 76 18.11 -7.73 -6.17
C PRO A 76 18.38 -9.24 -5.96
N LEU A 77 19.43 -9.59 -5.22
CA LEU A 77 19.75 -10.97 -4.86
C LEU A 77 18.78 -11.56 -3.82
N LEU A 78 18.04 -10.72 -3.08
CA LEU A 78 17.02 -11.17 -2.12
C LEU A 78 15.92 -11.98 -2.82
N GLU A 79 15.53 -11.59 -4.03
CA GLU A 79 14.52 -12.32 -4.80
C GLU A 79 15.01 -13.71 -5.23
N LYS A 80 16.32 -13.90 -5.34
CA LYS A 80 16.92 -15.14 -5.86
C LYS A 80 17.30 -16.16 -4.80
N SER A 81 17.27 -15.82 -3.51
CA SER A 81 17.73 -16.71 -2.44
C SER A 81 16.85 -16.67 -1.20
N ALA A 82 16.19 -17.80 -0.92
CA ALA A 82 15.41 -17.99 0.31
C ALA A 82 16.24 -17.79 1.60
N ARG A 83 17.54 -18.15 1.57
CA ARG A 83 18.43 -17.94 2.72
C ARG A 83 18.69 -16.46 2.96
N LEU A 84 18.93 -15.68 1.90
CA LEU A 84 19.12 -14.23 2.03
C LEU A 84 17.85 -13.53 2.48
N ARG A 85 16.67 -13.94 1.99
CA ARG A 85 15.37 -13.46 2.50
C ARG A 85 15.24 -13.70 4.00
N LYS A 86 15.57 -14.90 4.47
CA LYS A 86 15.49 -15.23 5.89
C LYS A 86 16.40 -14.34 6.75
N VAL A 87 17.65 -14.09 6.32
CA VAL A 87 18.57 -13.19 7.04
C VAL A 87 18.06 -11.75 7.04
N HIS A 88 17.52 -11.29 5.90
CA HIS A 88 16.88 -9.97 5.78
C HIS A 88 15.69 -9.84 6.74
N ASP A 89 14.79 -10.82 6.73
CA ASP A 89 13.60 -10.89 7.59
C ASP A 89 13.98 -10.93 9.08
N ASP A 90 14.99 -11.72 9.44
CA ASP A 90 15.50 -11.81 10.82
C ASP A 90 16.08 -10.48 11.30
N THR A 91 16.76 -9.76 10.41
CA THR A 91 17.32 -8.42 10.67
C THR A 91 16.19 -7.40 10.85
N LEU A 92 15.19 -7.40 9.96
CA LEU A 92 14.02 -6.53 10.08
C LEU A 92 13.27 -6.78 11.39
N LEU A 93 12.99 -8.04 11.72
CA LEU A 93 12.34 -8.40 12.98
C LEU A 93 13.16 -8.00 14.20
N HIS A 94 14.49 -8.10 14.12
CA HIS A 94 15.37 -7.63 15.19
C HIS A 94 15.21 -6.12 15.41
N SER A 95 15.31 -5.34 14.34
CA SER A 95 15.24 -3.88 14.39
C SER A 95 13.85 -3.37 14.78
N LEU A 96 12.79 -4.16 14.56
CA LEU A 96 11.42 -3.85 14.98
C LEU A 96 11.10 -4.27 16.42
N SER A 97 12.03 -4.92 17.13
CA SER A 97 11.83 -5.31 18.54
C SER A 97 11.46 -4.13 19.46
N PRO A 98 12.06 -2.92 19.34
CA PRO A 98 11.67 -1.77 20.16
C PRO A 98 10.23 -1.29 19.88
N LEU A 99 9.76 -1.40 18.63
CA LEU A 99 8.38 -1.14 18.22
C LEU A 99 7.41 -2.15 18.86
N ALA A 100 7.84 -3.41 18.96
CA ALA A 100 7.14 -4.46 19.68
C ALA A 100 7.21 -4.32 21.20
N ALA A 101 8.09 -3.49 21.76
CA ALA A 101 8.18 -3.28 23.20
C ALA A 101 7.39 -2.03 23.67
N SER A 102 7.08 -1.11 22.75
CA SER A 102 6.56 0.22 23.06
C SER A 102 5.18 0.48 22.45
N SER A 103 4.47 1.50 22.94
CA SER A 103 3.19 1.95 22.38
C SER A 103 3.38 2.97 21.24
N MET A 104 4.50 2.92 20.51
CA MET A 104 4.91 3.94 19.54
C MET A 104 3.94 4.11 18.36
N LEU A 105 3.16 3.07 18.01
CA LEU A 105 2.19 3.10 16.91
C LEU A 105 0.85 3.77 17.28
N GLY A 106 0.55 3.94 18.57
CA GLY A 106 -0.77 4.38 19.03
C GLY A 106 -1.87 3.47 18.49
N GLU A 107 -2.88 4.05 17.83
CA GLU A 107 -3.99 3.32 17.19
C GLU A 107 -3.66 2.82 15.76
N ARG A 108 -2.53 3.23 15.18
CA ARG A 108 -2.16 2.92 13.80
C ARG A 108 -1.67 1.48 13.68
N PHE A 109 -1.88 0.86 12.52
CA PHE A 109 -1.35 -0.47 12.25
C PHE A 109 0.04 -0.45 11.61
N ALA A 110 0.76 -1.55 11.72
CA ALA A 110 2.05 -1.79 11.12
C ALA A 110 1.98 -2.99 10.17
N LEU A 111 2.44 -2.82 8.94
CA LEU A 111 2.66 -3.92 8.00
C LEU A 111 4.14 -4.28 8.01
N VAL A 112 4.43 -5.56 8.17
CA VAL A 112 5.79 -6.10 8.10
C VAL A 112 5.79 -7.21 7.06
N ARG A 113 6.52 -7.01 5.96
CA ARG A 113 6.61 -8.00 4.89
C ARG A 113 7.66 -9.03 5.25
N LEU A 114 7.30 -10.31 5.18
CA LEU A 114 8.20 -11.43 5.44
C LEU A 114 8.02 -12.51 4.38
N SER A 115 9.05 -13.33 4.20
CA SER A 115 8.97 -14.56 3.41
C SER A 115 8.34 -15.70 4.22
N ALA A 116 7.75 -16.68 3.52
CA ALA A 116 7.17 -17.86 4.15
C ALA A 116 8.19 -18.65 5.00
N ALA A 117 9.47 -18.64 4.60
CA ALA A 117 10.56 -19.30 5.33
C ALA A 117 10.85 -18.68 6.72
N SER A 118 10.39 -17.45 6.95
CA SER A 118 10.60 -16.72 8.20
C SER A 118 9.44 -16.86 9.18
N LEU A 119 8.35 -17.55 8.80
CA LEU A 119 7.18 -17.76 9.65
C LEU A 119 7.44 -18.64 10.88
N SER A 120 8.53 -19.41 10.88
CA SER A 120 8.96 -20.17 12.04
C SER A 120 9.78 -19.34 13.04
N ASN A 121 10.02 -18.05 12.79
CA ASN A 121 10.83 -17.22 13.67
C ASN A 121 10.10 -16.98 15.01
N PRO A 122 10.72 -17.33 16.16
CA PRO A 122 10.09 -17.18 17.47
C PRO A 122 9.77 -15.71 17.84
N ARG A 123 10.39 -14.72 17.20
CA ARG A 123 10.11 -13.30 17.45
C ARG A 123 8.72 -12.87 16.97
N LEU A 124 8.07 -13.65 16.11
CA LEU A 124 6.72 -13.34 15.63
C LEU A 124 5.68 -13.37 16.76
N THR A 125 5.86 -14.21 17.77
CA THR A 125 4.94 -14.26 18.91
C THR A 125 5.01 -12.99 19.76
N ALA A 126 6.15 -12.28 19.80
CA ALA A 126 6.26 -10.98 20.46
C ALA A 126 5.43 -9.89 19.76
N LEU A 127 5.08 -10.10 18.49
CA LEU A 127 4.21 -9.22 17.70
C LEU A 127 2.72 -9.59 17.83
N ALA A 128 2.38 -10.69 18.52
CA ALA A 128 1.01 -11.13 18.69
C ALA A 128 0.15 -10.10 19.42
N ASN A 129 -1.14 -10.03 19.06
CA ASN A 129 -2.15 -9.14 19.65
C ASN A 129 -1.84 -7.64 19.56
N ARG A 130 -0.83 -7.25 18.78
CA ARG A 130 -0.55 -5.86 18.45
C ARG A 130 -1.30 -5.46 17.18
N ASN A 131 -1.30 -4.17 16.86
CA ASN A 131 -1.73 -3.69 15.56
C ASN A 131 -0.65 -3.95 14.49
N VAL A 132 -0.09 -5.16 14.46
CA VAL A 132 0.91 -5.59 13.48
C VAL A 132 0.30 -6.68 12.62
N VAL A 133 0.44 -6.56 11.30
CA VAL A 133 0.01 -7.57 10.33
C VAL A 133 1.23 -8.01 9.54
N ILE A 134 1.49 -9.33 9.56
CA ILE A 134 2.56 -9.94 8.79
C ILE A 134 2.09 -10.14 7.35
N MET A 135 2.71 -9.45 6.41
CA MET A 135 2.37 -9.52 4.98
C MET A 135 3.24 -10.55 4.27
N LEU A 136 2.59 -11.53 3.63
CA LEU A 136 3.26 -12.55 2.82
C LEU A 136 3.07 -12.23 1.34
N THR A 137 4.14 -12.30 0.55
CA THR A 137 4.03 -12.20 -0.91
C THR A 137 3.60 -13.55 -1.49
N ALA A 138 2.48 -13.58 -2.22
CA ALA A 138 1.90 -14.81 -2.75
C ALA A 138 2.88 -15.59 -3.65
N ALA A 139 3.69 -14.90 -4.45
CA ALA A 139 4.65 -15.53 -5.36
C ALA A 139 5.76 -16.32 -4.63
N THR A 140 6.21 -15.87 -3.46
CA THR A 140 7.26 -16.57 -2.69
C THR A 140 6.68 -17.68 -1.80
N ALA A 141 5.38 -17.63 -1.50
CA ALA A 141 4.70 -18.68 -0.76
C ALA A 141 4.62 -20.00 -1.54
N VAL A 142 4.67 -19.97 -2.88
CA VAL A 142 4.65 -21.17 -3.76
C VAL A 142 5.91 -22.01 -3.63
N GLU A 143 7.03 -21.40 -3.25
CA GLU A 143 8.26 -22.15 -2.95
C GLU A 143 8.10 -23.00 -1.68
N ALA A 144 7.13 -22.66 -0.82
CA ALA A 144 6.84 -23.42 0.39
C ALA A 144 5.77 -24.49 0.11
N ASP A 145 5.85 -25.59 0.85
CA ASP A 145 4.76 -26.57 0.92
C ASP A 145 3.52 -25.89 1.51
N LEU A 146 2.45 -25.78 0.70
CA LEU A 146 1.19 -25.14 1.09
C LEU A 146 0.55 -25.81 2.32
N ALA A 147 0.71 -27.12 2.49
CA ALA A 147 0.19 -27.82 3.66
C ALA A 147 0.94 -27.41 4.94
N ALA A 148 2.28 -27.36 4.87
CA ALA A 148 3.12 -26.89 5.96
C ALA A 148 2.88 -25.40 6.27
N LEU A 149 2.68 -24.58 5.24
CA LEU A 149 2.34 -23.16 5.37
C LEU A 149 1.00 -22.97 6.09
N ARG A 150 -0.02 -23.75 5.72
CA ARG A 150 -1.32 -23.74 6.38
C ARG A 150 -1.23 -24.06 7.87
N VAL A 151 -0.48 -25.09 8.24
CA VAL A 151 -0.26 -25.46 9.66
C VAL A 151 0.47 -24.35 10.42
N THR A 152 1.46 -23.74 9.79
CA THR A 152 2.26 -22.66 10.41
C THR A 152 1.40 -21.40 10.62
N LEU A 153 0.63 -21.00 9.61
CA LEU A 153 -0.27 -19.86 9.71
C LEU A 153 -1.37 -20.07 10.75
N GLN A 154 -1.94 -21.28 10.84
CA GLN A 154 -2.94 -21.59 11.87
C GLN A 154 -2.35 -21.42 13.27
N ARG A 155 -1.16 -21.97 13.53
CA ARG A 155 -0.47 -21.83 14.82
C ARG A 155 -0.20 -20.37 15.19
N LEU A 156 0.20 -19.55 14.22
CA LEU A 156 0.44 -18.12 14.45
C LEU A 156 -0.87 -17.38 14.77
N GLN A 157 -1.96 -17.71 14.07
CA GLN A 157 -3.29 -17.17 14.37
C GLN A 157 -3.77 -17.56 15.76
N ASP A 158 -3.55 -18.80 16.18
CA ASP A 158 -3.96 -19.30 17.51
C ASP A 158 -3.25 -18.54 18.65
N VAL A 159 -2.04 -18.02 18.40
CA VAL A 159 -1.28 -17.18 19.34
C VAL A 159 -1.65 -15.69 19.20
N GLY A 160 -2.48 -15.31 18.23
CA GLY A 160 -2.96 -13.94 18.02
C GLY A 160 -2.12 -13.11 17.05
N VAL A 161 -1.27 -13.73 16.24
CA VAL A 161 -0.54 -13.04 15.16
C VAL A 161 -1.45 -12.87 13.96
N LYS A 162 -1.62 -11.62 13.53
CA LYS A 162 -2.38 -11.27 12.32
C LYS A 162 -1.49 -11.42 11.10
N HIS A 163 -2.08 -11.88 10.00
CA HIS A 163 -1.38 -12.07 8.74
C HIS A 163 -2.22 -11.53 7.58
N GLY A 164 -1.53 -11.19 6.51
CA GLY A 164 -2.11 -10.68 5.29
C GLY A 164 -1.31 -11.12 4.07
N TRP A 165 -1.83 -10.81 2.89
CA TRP A 165 -1.27 -11.29 1.63
C TRP A 165 -1.08 -10.15 0.66
N SER A 166 0.05 -10.15 -0.04
CA SER A 166 0.36 -9.28 -1.15
C SER A 166 0.22 -10.03 -2.44
N ILE A 167 -0.69 -9.55 -3.28
CA ILE A 167 -1.03 -10.14 -4.56
C ILE A 167 -0.49 -9.23 -5.65
N GLU A 168 0.57 -9.70 -6.30
CA GLU A 168 1.30 -8.99 -7.36
C GLU A 168 1.07 -9.64 -8.74
N ARG A 169 0.34 -10.76 -8.78
CA ARG A 169 -0.11 -11.46 -9.98
C ARG A 169 -1.24 -12.44 -9.63
N PRO A 170 -2.08 -12.87 -10.58
CA PRO A 170 -3.07 -13.91 -10.33
C PRO A 170 -2.42 -15.15 -9.74
N PHE A 171 -2.97 -15.65 -8.62
CA PHE A 171 -2.44 -16.83 -7.94
C PHE A 171 -3.56 -17.83 -7.60
N PRO A 172 -3.70 -18.93 -8.37
CA PRO A 172 -4.72 -19.93 -8.11
C PRO A 172 -4.43 -20.67 -6.80
N GLY A 173 -5.48 -20.96 -6.03
CA GLY A 173 -5.37 -21.69 -4.76
C GLY A 173 -5.20 -20.83 -3.50
N LEU A 174 -5.10 -19.49 -3.62
CA LEU A 174 -4.97 -18.62 -2.44
C LEU A 174 -6.26 -18.45 -1.64
N ARG A 175 -7.40 -18.84 -2.20
CA ARG A 175 -8.73 -18.53 -1.68
C ARG A 175 -8.92 -18.93 -0.21
N GLU A 176 -8.42 -20.10 0.19
CA GLU A 176 -8.51 -20.55 1.58
C GLU A 176 -7.66 -19.70 2.54
N PHE A 177 -6.53 -19.17 2.05
CA PHE A 177 -5.63 -18.31 2.82
C PHE A 177 -6.16 -16.87 2.91
N LEU A 178 -6.72 -16.34 1.82
CA LEU A 178 -7.34 -15.01 1.81
C LEU A 178 -8.56 -14.95 2.73
N ALA A 179 -9.32 -16.05 2.85
CA ALA A 179 -10.47 -16.15 3.74
C ALA A 179 -10.13 -15.92 5.23
N LYS A 180 -8.87 -16.19 5.63
CA LYS A 180 -8.38 -16.01 7.00
C LYS A 180 -7.50 -14.77 7.16
N ALA A 181 -7.24 -14.05 6.08
CA ALA A 181 -6.37 -12.88 6.10
C ALA A 181 -7.03 -11.72 6.85
N THR A 182 -6.23 -10.95 7.56
CA THR A 182 -6.67 -9.67 8.14
C THR A 182 -6.70 -8.56 7.08
N LEU A 183 -5.72 -8.58 6.19
CA LEU A 183 -5.53 -7.57 5.15
C LEU A 183 -5.01 -8.23 3.86
N VAL A 184 -5.51 -7.78 2.72
CA VAL A 184 -5.03 -8.18 1.39
C VAL A 184 -4.58 -6.93 0.67
N GLU A 185 -3.30 -6.90 0.33
CA GLU A 185 -2.67 -5.90 -0.50
C GLU A 185 -2.70 -6.37 -1.95
N ILE A 186 -3.12 -5.48 -2.84
CA ILE A 186 -3.18 -5.73 -4.28
C ILE A 186 -2.33 -4.66 -4.96
N ASP A 187 -1.33 -5.10 -5.72
CA ASP A 187 -0.55 -4.21 -6.58
C ASP A 187 -1.44 -3.76 -7.74
N THR A 188 -1.85 -2.49 -7.72
CA THR A 188 -2.79 -1.95 -8.71
C THR A 188 -2.20 -1.86 -10.12
N THR A 189 -0.87 -1.97 -10.27
CA THR A 189 -0.21 -1.95 -11.58
C THR A 189 -0.19 -3.31 -12.25
N ALA A 190 -0.42 -4.39 -11.50
CA ALA A 190 -0.35 -5.76 -11.98
C ALA A 190 -1.66 -6.28 -12.58
N PHE A 191 -2.77 -5.55 -12.41
CA PHE A 191 -4.11 -5.99 -12.80
C PHE A 191 -4.82 -4.91 -13.58
N ASP A 192 -5.64 -5.30 -14.56
CA ASP A 192 -6.58 -4.39 -15.19
C ASP A 192 -7.83 -4.15 -14.31
N GLY A 193 -8.66 -3.17 -14.70
CA GLY A 193 -9.85 -2.82 -13.93
C GLY A 193 -10.91 -3.94 -13.86
N MET A 194 -10.93 -4.88 -14.81
CA MET A 194 -11.85 -6.02 -14.80
C MET A 194 -11.35 -7.10 -13.84
N GLN A 195 -10.07 -7.43 -13.91
CA GLN A 195 -9.39 -8.37 -13.00
C GLN A 195 -9.43 -7.89 -11.55
N LEU A 196 -9.22 -6.59 -11.30
CA LEU A 196 -9.36 -6.01 -9.96
C LEU A 196 -10.78 -6.20 -9.43
N LYS A 197 -11.79 -5.98 -10.28
CA LYS A 197 -13.20 -6.15 -9.91
C LYS A 197 -13.52 -7.62 -9.63
N GLU A 198 -13.06 -8.54 -10.47
CA GLU A 198 -13.22 -9.98 -10.28
C GLU A 198 -12.55 -10.46 -8.99
N MET A 199 -11.31 -10.05 -8.73
CA MET A 199 -10.62 -10.37 -7.48
C MET A 199 -11.37 -9.83 -6.27
N CYS A 200 -11.84 -8.58 -6.32
CA CYS A 200 -12.65 -7.99 -5.25
C CYS A 200 -13.97 -8.72 -5.03
N SER A 201 -14.57 -9.30 -6.07
CA SER A 201 -15.79 -10.13 -5.95
C SER A 201 -15.52 -11.57 -5.51
N ASP A 202 -14.36 -12.12 -5.84
CA ASP A 202 -13.95 -13.49 -5.48
C ASP A 202 -13.47 -13.61 -4.03
N LEU A 203 -13.09 -12.47 -3.44
CA LEU A 203 -12.82 -12.35 -2.02
C LEU A 203 -14.07 -12.79 -1.23
N PRO A 204 -13.94 -13.79 -0.33
CA PRO A 204 -15.11 -14.37 0.34
C PRO A 204 -15.94 -13.29 1.05
N ALA A 205 -17.25 -13.29 0.79
CA ALA A 205 -18.25 -12.60 1.60
C ALA A 205 -18.42 -13.28 2.97
N ALA A 206 -17.31 -13.65 3.62
CA ALA A 206 -17.30 -14.18 4.96
C ALA A 206 -17.78 -13.10 5.94
N ARG A 207 -18.22 -13.51 7.15
CA ARG A 207 -18.69 -12.60 8.21
C ARG A 207 -17.74 -11.42 8.51
N ALA A 208 -16.46 -11.55 8.16
CA ALA A 208 -15.51 -10.45 8.07
C ALA A 208 -14.64 -10.65 6.82
N ARG A 209 -14.89 -9.85 5.76
CA ARG A 209 -13.97 -9.76 4.62
C ARG A 209 -12.62 -9.19 5.10
N PRO A 210 -11.47 -9.61 4.54
CA PRO A 210 -10.21 -8.94 4.82
C PRO A 210 -10.28 -7.47 4.38
N ALA A 211 -9.55 -6.60 5.07
CA ALA A 211 -9.40 -5.23 4.61
C ALA A 211 -8.56 -5.20 3.33
N LEU A 212 -8.90 -4.32 2.40
CA LEU A 212 -8.21 -4.22 1.11
C LEU A 212 -7.28 -3.01 1.07
N LEU A 213 -6.01 -3.25 0.75
CA LEU A 213 -5.00 -2.23 0.53
C LEU A 213 -4.65 -2.17 -0.97
N ALA A 214 -4.87 -1.02 -1.59
CA ALA A 214 -4.38 -0.73 -2.93
C ALA A 214 -2.94 -0.19 -2.81
N SER A 215 -1.98 -0.90 -3.40
CA SER A 215 -0.57 -0.47 -3.42
C SER A 215 -0.15 0.03 -4.80
N GLN A 216 1.02 0.67 -4.86
CA GLN A 216 1.58 1.31 -6.06
C GLN A 216 0.69 2.39 -6.68
N ILE A 217 -0.04 3.15 -5.86
CA ILE A 217 -0.84 4.29 -6.34
C ILE A 217 0.10 5.41 -6.80
N GLN A 218 0.02 5.78 -8.08
CA GLN A 218 0.88 6.78 -8.71
C GLN A 218 0.16 8.08 -9.05
N SER A 219 -1.18 8.12 -8.95
CA SER A 219 -1.97 9.31 -9.28
C SER A 219 -3.30 9.40 -8.55
N VAL A 220 -3.92 10.57 -8.66
CA VAL A 220 -5.28 10.88 -8.20
C VAL A 220 -6.32 9.96 -8.85
N ASP A 221 -6.13 9.64 -10.14
CA ASP A 221 -7.07 8.79 -10.88
C ASP A 221 -7.01 7.35 -10.37
N ASP A 222 -5.80 6.85 -10.06
CA ASP A 222 -5.62 5.50 -9.51
C ASP A 222 -6.26 5.41 -8.12
N PHE A 223 -6.03 6.43 -7.29
CA PHE A 223 -6.68 6.56 -5.99
C PHE A 223 -8.20 6.56 -6.13
N SER A 224 -8.74 7.40 -7.01
CA SER A 224 -10.18 7.51 -7.25
C SER A 224 -10.77 6.18 -7.74
N HIS A 225 -10.10 5.50 -8.66
CA HIS A 225 -10.54 4.20 -9.14
C HIS A 225 -10.59 3.18 -7.99
N CYS A 226 -9.50 3.02 -7.24
CA CYS A 226 -9.44 2.07 -6.12
C CYS A 226 -10.44 2.42 -5.01
N TYR A 227 -10.67 3.71 -4.74
CA TYR A 227 -11.67 4.17 -3.79
C TYR A 227 -13.08 3.70 -4.16
N HIS A 228 -13.47 3.85 -5.44
CA HIS A 228 -14.77 3.41 -5.95
C HIS A 228 -14.87 1.89 -6.08
N SER A 229 -13.75 1.19 -6.28
CA SER A 229 -13.69 -0.27 -6.29
C SER A 229 -13.79 -0.91 -4.89
N GLY A 230 -13.88 -0.10 -3.83
CA GLY A 230 -14.20 -0.58 -2.48
C GLY A 230 -12.99 -0.91 -1.59
N PHE A 231 -11.80 -0.44 -1.95
CA PHE A 231 -10.59 -0.56 -1.13
C PHE A 231 -10.69 0.24 0.18
N ASP A 232 -10.08 -0.25 1.24
CA ASP A 232 -10.13 0.35 2.58
C ASP A 232 -8.89 1.23 2.85
N TYR A 233 -7.74 0.86 2.28
CA TYR A 233 -6.45 1.51 2.47
C TYR A 233 -5.69 1.75 1.17
N PHE A 234 -4.76 2.69 1.20
CA PHE A 234 -4.04 3.18 0.02
C PHE A 234 -2.55 3.41 0.34
N SER A 235 -1.66 2.92 -0.51
CA SER A 235 -0.22 3.16 -0.44
C SER A 235 0.39 3.37 -1.84
N GLY A 236 1.47 4.14 -1.91
CA GLY A 236 2.20 4.38 -3.16
C GLY A 236 2.94 5.70 -3.20
N PRO A 237 3.71 5.96 -4.27
CA PRO A 237 4.45 7.20 -4.44
C PRO A 237 3.58 8.45 -4.32
N PHE A 238 2.40 8.45 -4.95
CA PHE A 238 1.45 9.57 -4.90
C PHE A 238 0.92 9.83 -3.49
N VAL A 239 0.70 8.75 -2.73
CA VAL A 239 0.21 8.82 -1.35
C VAL A 239 1.29 9.39 -0.42
N CYS A 240 2.56 9.01 -0.61
CA CYS A 240 3.67 9.41 0.26
C CYS A 240 4.22 10.82 -0.03
N SER A 241 3.90 11.41 -1.19
CA SER A 241 4.45 12.72 -1.61
C SER A 241 3.60 13.92 -1.22
N HIS A 242 2.38 13.72 -0.72
CA HIS A 242 1.47 14.83 -0.43
C HIS A 242 0.77 14.68 0.93
N GLN A 243 1.37 15.26 1.97
CA GLN A 243 0.81 15.28 3.34
C GLN A 243 -0.48 16.13 3.48
N ASN A 244 -0.90 16.85 2.43
CA ASN A 244 -2.08 17.70 2.41
C ASN A 244 -2.80 17.58 1.06
N TRP A 245 -3.69 16.60 0.89
CA TRP A 245 -4.68 16.67 -0.19
C TRP A 245 -6.03 17.15 0.33
N HIS A 246 -6.48 18.25 -0.27
CA HIS A 246 -7.85 18.34 -0.78
C HIS A 246 -7.73 18.01 -2.26
N PRO A 247 -8.58 17.14 -2.84
CA PRO A 247 -8.60 17.01 -4.28
C PRO A 247 -8.91 18.37 -4.91
N PRO A 248 -8.05 18.91 -5.81
CA PRO A 248 -8.58 19.82 -6.80
C PRO A 248 -9.66 19.01 -7.51
N LYS A 249 -10.87 19.57 -7.57
CA LYS A 249 -11.95 19.02 -8.39
C LYS A 249 -11.38 18.88 -9.81
N SER A 250 -10.92 17.69 -10.17
CA SER A 250 -10.48 17.38 -11.52
C SER A 250 -11.76 17.18 -12.32
N GLU A 251 -12.41 18.29 -12.66
CA GLU A 251 -13.39 18.28 -13.73
C GLU A 251 -12.62 17.95 -15.00
N VAL A 252 -12.55 16.66 -15.33
CA VAL A 252 -12.36 16.23 -16.71
C VAL A 252 -13.29 17.10 -17.55
N ASN A 253 -12.78 17.78 -18.55
CA ASN A 253 -13.58 18.63 -19.42
C ASN A 253 -14.57 17.74 -20.18
N ARG A 254 -15.73 17.48 -19.56
CA ARG A 254 -16.75 16.54 -20.07
C ARG A 254 -17.23 16.97 -21.45
N LEU A 255 -17.28 18.28 -21.70
CA LEU A 255 -17.60 18.86 -23.01
C LEU A 255 -16.60 18.41 -24.07
N LEU A 256 -15.30 18.47 -23.80
CA LEU A 256 -14.27 18.01 -24.72
C LEU A 256 -14.37 16.51 -25.00
N VAL A 257 -14.65 15.70 -23.97
CA VAL A 257 -14.88 14.25 -24.15
C VAL A 257 -16.06 13.99 -25.08
N PHE A 258 -17.18 14.69 -24.90
CA PHE A 258 -18.34 14.57 -25.78
C PHE A 258 -18.06 15.07 -27.20
N GLU A 259 -17.30 16.15 -27.37
CA GLU A 259 -16.88 16.67 -28.68
C GLU A 259 -16.01 15.64 -29.42
N VAL A 260 -15.03 15.05 -28.75
CA VAL A 260 -14.15 14.01 -29.30
C VAL A 260 -14.93 12.75 -29.68
N LEU A 261 -15.83 12.28 -28.80
CA LEU A 261 -16.69 11.13 -29.11
C LEU A 261 -17.61 11.39 -30.31
N ASN A 262 -18.15 12.62 -30.43
CA ASN A 262 -18.95 12.99 -31.58
C ASN A 262 -18.13 13.05 -32.87
N MET A 263 -16.91 13.61 -32.85
CA MET A 263 -16.00 13.64 -34.01
C MET A 263 -15.66 12.22 -34.49
N ILE A 264 -15.38 11.30 -33.56
CA ILE A 264 -15.13 9.89 -33.88
C ILE A 264 -16.38 9.26 -34.52
N ARG A 265 -17.56 9.51 -33.94
CA ARG A 265 -18.84 8.98 -34.45
C ARG A 265 -19.20 9.54 -35.83
N SER A 266 -18.81 10.77 -36.14
CA SER A 266 -19.02 11.40 -37.45
C SER A 266 -17.96 11.06 -38.49
N GLY A 267 -16.97 10.20 -38.16
CA GLY A 267 -15.91 9.80 -39.10
C GLY A 267 -14.90 10.91 -39.39
N SER A 268 -14.67 11.82 -38.45
CA SER A 268 -13.67 12.89 -38.61
C SER A 268 -12.25 12.33 -38.72
N GLU A 269 -11.41 13.00 -39.51
CA GLU A 269 -10.02 12.60 -39.69
C GLU A 269 -9.24 12.56 -38.37
N PHE A 270 -8.42 11.54 -38.19
CA PHE A 270 -7.65 11.31 -36.97
C PHE A 270 -6.75 12.51 -36.58
N GLY A 271 -6.21 13.25 -37.56
CA GLY A 271 -5.40 14.43 -37.30
C GLY A 271 -6.18 15.58 -36.63
N ILE A 272 -7.47 15.73 -36.95
CA ILE A 272 -8.34 16.74 -36.36
C ILE A 272 -8.68 16.36 -34.91
N VAL A 273 -8.98 15.08 -34.68
CA VAL A 273 -9.23 14.53 -33.34
C VAL A 273 -7.99 14.66 -32.44
N ALA A 274 -6.80 14.34 -32.98
CA ALA A 274 -5.53 14.45 -32.26
C ALA A 274 -5.20 15.91 -31.90
N ASN A 275 -5.40 16.86 -32.82
CA ASN A 275 -5.19 18.28 -32.54
C ASN A 275 -6.16 18.81 -31.46
N ARG A 276 -7.41 18.35 -31.47
CA ARG A 276 -8.37 18.70 -30.42
C ARG A 276 -7.99 18.14 -29.05
N LEU A 277 -7.50 16.91 -29.01
CA LEU A 277 -6.99 16.29 -27.79
C LEU A 277 -5.75 17.01 -27.25
N ARG A 278 -4.84 17.43 -28.13
CA ARG A 278 -3.59 18.13 -27.78
C ARG A 278 -3.81 19.41 -26.96
N ASN A 279 -4.94 20.09 -27.17
CA ASN A 279 -5.29 21.30 -26.44
C ASN A 279 -5.69 21.04 -24.98
N ASP A 280 -5.87 19.77 -24.57
CA ASP A 280 -6.07 19.35 -23.19
C ASP A 280 -4.95 18.37 -22.78
N PRO A 281 -3.89 18.87 -22.12
CA PRO A 281 -2.78 18.06 -21.66
C PRO A 281 -3.20 16.99 -20.64
N ILE A 282 -4.25 17.25 -19.85
CA ILE A 282 -4.73 16.33 -18.80
C ILE A 282 -5.42 15.13 -19.47
N LEU A 283 -6.35 15.36 -20.40
CA LEU A 283 -7.03 14.29 -21.13
C LEU A 283 -6.05 13.50 -22.01
N THR A 284 -5.12 14.18 -22.68
CA THR A 284 -4.07 13.54 -23.50
C THR A 284 -3.20 12.61 -22.66
N PHE A 285 -2.76 13.06 -21.49
CA PHE A 285 -1.96 12.25 -20.58
C PHE A 285 -2.73 11.02 -20.09
N LYS A 286 -4.02 11.18 -19.72
CA LYS A 286 -4.88 10.06 -19.29
C LYS A 286 -5.07 9.01 -20.39
N LEU A 287 -5.26 9.43 -21.64
CA LEU A 287 -5.40 8.51 -22.79
C LEU A 287 -4.10 7.77 -23.10
N LEU A 288 -2.96 8.46 -23.13
CA LEU A 288 -1.65 7.82 -23.33
C LEU A 288 -1.35 6.79 -22.24
N ARG A 289 -1.69 7.10 -20.98
CA ARG A 289 -1.51 6.16 -19.87
C ARG A 289 -2.41 4.94 -19.99
N TYR A 290 -3.66 5.13 -20.39
CA TYR A 290 -4.59 4.03 -20.66
C TYR A 290 -4.05 3.13 -21.80
N ILE A 291 -3.65 3.72 -22.93
CA ILE A 291 -3.09 3.00 -24.09
C ILE A 291 -1.80 2.22 -23.74
N ASN A 292 -0.95 2.80 -22.89
CA ASN A 292 0.29 2.16 -22.42
C ASN A 292 0.09 1.19 -21.25
N SER A 293 -1.15 0.93 -20.83
CA SER A 293 -1.42 -0.08 -19.81
C SER A 293 -1.28 -1.49 -20.39
N PRO A 294 -0.77 -2.47 -19.60
CA PRO A 294 -0.52 -3.83 -20.08
C PRO A 294 -1.75 -4.59 -20.59
N GLY A 295 -2.98 -4.10 -20.30
CA GLY A 295 -4.24 -4.69 -20.77
C GLY A 295 -4.61 -4.42 -22.24
N ILE A 296 -3.93 -3.50 -22.93
CA ILE A 296 -4.20 -3.18 -24.35
C ILE A 296 -3.33 -3.99 -25.32
N GLY A 297 -2.39 -4.79 -24.81
CA GLY A 297 -1.60 -5.73 -25.61
C GLY A 297 -0.68 -5.08 -26.65
N MET A 298 -0.35 -3.80 -26.52
CA MET A 298 0.59 -3.13 -27.41
C MET A 298 2.04 -3.45 -27.04
N LEU A 299 2.79 -3.98 -28.02
CA LEU A 299 4.21 -4.36 -27.89
C LEU A 299 5.18 -3.16 -27.83
N LYS A 300 4.70 -1.93 -28.07
CA LYS A 300 5.51 -0.70 -28.04
C LYS A 300 4.80 0.43 -27.31
N ARG A 301 5.55 1.08 -26.43
CA ARG A 301 5.14 2.26 -25.66
C ARG A 301 4.96 3.47 -26.59
N ILE A 302 3.85 4.20 -26.44
CA ILE A 302 3.56 5.42 -27.18
C ILE A 302 3.84 6.62 -26.27
N ASP A 303 4.89 7.37 -26.58
CA ASP A 303 5.34 8.50 -25.74
C ASP A 303 4.83 9.86 -26.22
N LYS A 304 4.22 9.94 -27.41
CA LYS A 304 3.76 11.21 -28.03
C LYS A 304 2.51 11.03 -28.87
N VAL A 305 1.63 12.03 -28.86
CA VAL A 305 0.57 12.21 -29.85
C VAL A 305 1.14 13.11 -30.95
N LEU A 306 1.31 12.57 -32.16
CA LEU A 306 1.80 13.31 -33.33
C LEU A 306 0.82 14.38 -33.81
#